data_AF-A0A350R726-F1
#
_entry.id   AF-A0A350R726-F1
#
_cell.length_a   1.000
_cell.length_b   1.000
_cell.length_c   1.000
_cell.angle_alpha   90.00
_cell.angle_beta   90.00
_cell.angle_gamma   90.00
#
_symmetry.space_group_name_H-M   'P 1'
#
loop_
_entity.id
_entity.type
_entity.pdbx_description
1 polymer ?
#
loop_
_entity_poly.entity_id
_entity_poly.type
_entity_poly.pdbx_seq_one_letter_code
_entity_poly.pdbx_strand_id
1 'polypeptide(L)'
;MIGVTLVSINFTDLQKGTISLLKGVKETLLATVFFGIFYWPLNEWIVEKVDWIVEKVDWIVVSFITKLTAIVLFLLLSRFQKRSLAIKALNNKLFFLLATVGILETIGILSVSFGQSFGDGIIVNPISSSLTVVTVALAMIFSKERISRVQGLGIAMTVMGIVMTAM
;
A
#
# COMPACT_ATOMS: atom_id res chain seq x y z
N MET A 1 -5.41 11.24 -6.81
CA MET A 1 -4.18 11.55 -7.56
C MET A 1 -3.72 13.00 -7.38
N ILE A 2 -4.60 14.01 -7.49
CA ILE A 2 -4.23 15.44 -7.39
C ILE A 2 -3.41 15.79 -6.13
N GLY A 3 -3.79 15.25 -4.96
CA GLY A 3 -3.05 15.48 -3.71
C GLY A 3 -1.63 14.92 -3.70
N VAL A 4 -1.41 13.74 -4.30
CA VAL A 4 -0.07 13.15 -4.44
C VAL A 4 0.77 13.99 -5.38
N THR A 5 0.21 14.45 -6.50
CA THR A 5 0.90 15.33 -7.45
C THR A 5 1.30 16.66 -6.79
N LEU A 6 0.43 17.26 -5.98
CA LEU A 6 0.72 18.49 -5.24
C LEU A 6 1.86 18.35 -4.22
N VAL A 7 1.93 17.23 -3.50
CA VAL A 7 3.01 16.97 -2.51
C VAL A 7 4.32 16.56 -3.19
N SER A 8 4.23 15.96 -4.38
CA SER A 8 5.38 15.45 -5.12
C SER A 8 6.26 16.52 -5.77
N ILE A 9 5.74 17.75 -5.89
CA ILE A 9 6.44 18.87 -6.51
C ILE A 9 7.10 19.72 -5.43
N ASN A 10 8.39 19.98 -5.59
CA ASN A 10 9.09 20.91 -4.73
C ASN A 10 8.62 22.35 -5.03
N PHE A 11 7.79 22.92 -4.15
CA PHE A 11 7.25 24.27 -4.31
C PHE A 11 8.34 25.36 -4.42
N THR A 12 9.51 25.13 -3.83
CA THR A 12 10.66 26.04 -3.90
C THR A 12 11.32 26.04 -5.28
N ASP A 13 11.23 24.93 -6.02
CA ASP A 13 11.77 24.81 -7.38
C ASP A 13 10.74 25.26 -8.42
N LEU A 14 9.45 25.10 -8.13
CA LEU A 14 8.35 25.59 -8.95
C LEU A 14 8.40 27.13 -9.08
N GLN A 15 8.73 27.84 -8.00
CA GLN A 15 8.95 29.29 -8.01
C GLN A 15 10.15 29.72 -8.86
N LYS A 16 11.07 28.81 -9.16
CA LYS A 16 12.26 29.04 -9.99
C LYS A 16 12.10 28.56 -11.44
N GLY A 17 10.89 28.12 -11.82
CA GLY A 17 10.58 27.65 -13.17
C GLY A 17 11.11 26.25 -13.50
N THR A 18 11.63 25.50 -12.52
CA THR A 18 12.17 24.15 -12.72
C THR A 18 11.31 23.13 -11.98
N ILE A 19 10.82 22.11 -12.69
CA ILE A 19 10.08 21.00 -12.07
C ILE A 19 11.09 19.93 -11.67
N SER A 20 11.53 19.95 -10.42
CA SER A 20 12.28 18.84 -9.82
C SER A 20 11.30 17.96 -9.02
N LEU A 21 11.27 16.66 -9.35
CA LEU A 21 10.49 15.69 -8.58
C LEU A 21 11.34 15.19 -7.42
N LEU A 22 10.72 15.05 -6.25
CA LEU A 22 11.35 14.42 -5.10
C LEU A 22 11.80 12.98 -5.45
N LYS A 23 12.93 12.54 -4.88
CA LYS A 23 13.40 11.15 -5.07
C LYS A 23 12.32 10.17 -4.60
N GLY A 24 11.97 9.18 -5.42
CA GLY A 24 10.92 8.20 -5.10
C GLY A 24 9.54 8.49 -5.70
N VAL A 25 9.29 9.71 -6.20
CA VAL A 25 7.99 10.07 -6.79
C VAL A 25 7.71 9.30 -8.08
N LYS A 26 8.72 9.18 -8.95
CA LYS A 26 8.56 8.48 -10.23
C LYS A 26 8.23 7.01 -10.01
N GLU A 27 8.90 6.41 -9.04
CA GLU A 27 8.70 5.04 -8.58
C GLU A 27 7.30 4.86 -8.00
N THR A 28 6.81 5.83 -7.22
CA THR A 28 5.47 5.81 -6.62
C THR A 28 4.37 5.92 -7.68
N LEU A 29 4.51 6.83 -8.66
CA LEU A 29 3.56 6.98 -9.76
C LEU A 29 3.51 5.70 -10.60
N LEU A 30 4.67 5.15 -10.94
CA LEU A 30 4.77 3.90 -11.69
C LEU A 30 4.13 2.75 -10.91
N ALA A 31 4.45 2.59 -9.63
CA ALA A 31 3.83 1.57 -8.77
C ALA A 31 2.32 1.73 -8.67
N THR A 32 1.80 2.97 -8.59
CA THR A 32 0.35 3.23 -8.53
C THR A 32 -0.35 2.81 -9.83
N VAL A 33 0.26 3.10 -10.99
CA VAL A 33 -0.25 2.69 -12.29
C VAL A 33 -0.22 1.16 -12.43
N PHE A 34 0.90 0.53 -12.08
CA PHE A 34 1.01 -0.94 -12.11
C PHE A 34 0.00 -1.60 -11.17
N PHE A 35 -0.16 -1.06 -9.96
CA PHE A 35 -1.11 -1.61 -9.00
C PHE A 35 -2.57 -1.42 -9.45
N GLY A 36 -2.95 -0.20 -9.86
CA GLY A 36 -4.33 0.11 -10.19
C GLY A 36 -4.80 -0.46 -11.53
N ILE A 37 -3.96 -0.43 -12.56
CA ILE A 37 -4.36 -0.84 -13.92
C ILE A 37 -4.08 -2.32 -14.17
N PHE A 38 -2.97 -2.85 -13.63
CA PHE A 38 -2.56 -4.21 -13.94
C PHE A 38 -2.88 -5.17 -12.80
N TYR A 39 -2.44 -4.88 -11.58
CA TYR A 39 -2.62 -5.82 -10.48
C TYR A 39 -4.09 -5.99 -10.10
N TRP A 40 -4.84 -4.90 -9.91
CA TRP A 40 -6.22 -4.98 -9.43
C TRP A 40 -7.15 -5.73 -10.39
N PRO A 41 -7.25 -5.37 -11.70
CA PRO A 41 -8.16 -6.07 -12.61
C PRO A 41 -7.71 -7.49 -12.91
N LEU A 42 -6.39 -7.74 -12.96
CA LEU A 42 -5.87 -9.09 -13.14
C LEU A 42 -6.22 -9.97 -11.94
N ASN A 43 -6.15 -9.43 -10.72
CA ASN A 43 -6.54 -10.15 -9.51
C ASN A 43 -8.04 -10.50 -9.53
N GLU A 44 -8.92 -9.55 -9.82
CA GLU A 44 -10.37 -9.81 -9.94
C GLU A 44 -10.66 -10.86 -11.02
N TRP A 45 -10.02 -10.76 -12.18
CA TRP A 45 -10.17 -11.73 -13.26
C TRP A 45 -9.66 -13.12 -12.90
N ILE A 46 -8.55 -13.22 -12.15
CA ILE A 46 -8.04 -14.50 -11.65
C ILE A 46 -9.02 -15.08 -10.63
N VAL A 47 -9.50 -14.29 -9.68
CA VAL A 47 -10.48 -14.77 -8.70
C VAL A 47 -11.72 -15.28 -9.41
N GLU A 48 -12.35 -14.50 -10.30
CA GLU A 48 -13.55 -14.91 -11.04
C GLU A 48 -13.35 -16.17 -11.88
N LYS A 49 -12.24 -16.29 -12.61
CA LYS A 49 -11.98 -17.46 -13.46
C LYS A 49 -11.56 -18.69 -12.69
N VAL A 50 -10.78 -18.53 -11.63
CA VAL A 50 -10.29 -19.66 -10.85
C VAL A 50 -11.39 -20.20 -9.94
N ASP A 51 -12.33 -19.36 -9.49
CA ASP A 51 -13.52 -19.81 -8.76
C ASP A 51 -14.36 -20.81 -9.59
N TRP A 52 -14.38 -20.64 -10.92
CA TRP A 52 -15.03 -21.59 -11.84
C TRP A 52 -14.33 -22.96 -11.92
N ILE A 53 -13.04 -23.06 -11.55
CA ILE A 53 -12.22 -24.29 -11.64
C ILE A 53 -12.00 -24.92 -10.26
N VAL A 54 -11.81 -24.08 -9.24
CA VAL A 54 -11.54 -24.42 -7.85
C VAL A 54 -12.56 -23.61 -7.06
N GLU A 55 -13.65 -24.25 -6.67
CA GLU A 55 -14.88 -23.73 -6.03
C GLU A 55 -14.68 -22.84 -4.77
N LYS A 56 -13.43 -22.57 -4.36
CA LYS A 56 -13.04 -21.77 -3.19
C LYS A 56 -11.68 -21.09 -3.38
N VAL A 57 -11.53 -20.23 -4.39
CA VAL A 57 -10.34 -19.36 -4.44
C VAL A 57 -10.67 -18.01 -3.84
N ASP A 58 -10.43 -17.93 -2.53
CA ASP A 58 -10.57 -16.70 -1.77
C ASP A 58 -9.41 -15.73 -2.06
N TRP A 59 -9.67 -14.43 -1.84
CA TRP A 59 -8.67 -13.35 -1.84
C TRP A 59 -7.42 -13.63 -1.00
N ILE A 60 -7.53 -14.51 0.00
CA ILE A 60 -6.43 -14.98 0.85
C ILE A 60 -5.40 -15.74 0.02
N VAL A 61 -5.84 -16.62 -0.89
CA VAL A 61 -4.96 -17.43 -1.74
C VAL A 61 -4.20 -16.54 -2.69
N VAL A 62 -4.87 -15.57 -3.32
CA VAL A 62 -4.19 -14.62 -4.22
C VAL A 62 -3.20 -13.75 -3.46
N SER A 63 -3.58 -13.26 -2.27
CA SER A 63 -2.66 -12.50 -1.41
C SER A 63 -1.41 -13.31 -1.03
N PHE A 64 -1.56 -14.61 -0.77
CA PHE A 64 -0.45 -15.50 -0.49
C PHE A 64 0.47 -15.70 -1.71
N ILE A 65 -0.10 -15.94 -2.89
CA ILE A 65 0.65 -16.07 -4.15
C ILE A 65 1.40 -14.78 -4.48
N THR A 66 0.78 -13.61 -4.30
CA THR A 66 1.42 -12.31 -4.48
C THR A 66 2.63 -12.14 -3.57
N LYS A 67 2.51 -12.53 -2.29
CA LYS A 67 3.64 -12.46 -1.34
C LYS A 67 4.76 -13.43 -1.71
N LEU A 68 4.45 -14.66 -2.12
CA LEU A 68 5.45 -15.61 -2.60
C LEU A 68 6.19 -15.07 -3.83
N THR A 69 5.43 -14.53 -4.79
CA THR A 69 5.99 -13.92 -6.00
C THR A 69 6.91 -12.75 -5.66
N ALA A 70 6.50 -11.89 -4.73
CA ALA A 70 7.32 -10.77 -4.26
C ALA A 70 8.63 -11.25 -3.61
N ILE A 71 8.59 -12.29 -2.77
CA ILE A 71 9.79 -12.89 -2.15
C ILE A 71 10.73 -13.46 -3.22
N VAL A 72 10.20 -14.22 -4.18
CA VAL A 72 11.00 -14.81 -5.26
C VAL A 72 11.64 -13.72 -6.11
N LEU A 73 10.89 -12.70 -6.53
CA LEU A 73 11.42 -11.56 -7.29
C LEU A 73 12.48 -10.79 -6.50
N PHE A 74 12.25 -10.56 -5.21
CA PHE A 74 13.23 -9.92 -4.34
C PHE A 74 14.54 -10.71 -4.27
N LEU A 75 14.47 -12.04 -4.09
CA LEU A 75 15.64 -12.91 -4.06
C LEU A 75 16.37 -12.95 -5.41
N LEU A 76 15.64 -13.02 -6.52
CA LEU A 76 16.22 -12.96 -7.87
C LEU A 76 16.94 -11.63 -8.10
N LEU A 77 16.29 -10.50 -7.82
CA LEU A 77 16.88 -9.17 -7.97
C LEU A 77 18.11 -8.99 -7.07
N SER A 78 18.06 -9.47 -5.83
CA SER A 78 19.22 -9.46 -4.93
C SER A 78 20.39 -10.26 -5.50
N ARG A 79 20.10 -11.39 -6.17
CA ARG A 79 21.11 -12.24 -6.80
C ARG A 79 21.68 -11.60 -8.07
N PHE A 80 20.86 -10.98 -8.91
CA PHE A 80 21.30 -10.27 -10.11
C PHE A 80 22.14 -9.03 -9.79
N GLN A 81 21.78 -8.29 -8.73
CA GLN A 81 22.52 -7.10 -8.32
C GLN A 81 23.82 -7.43 -7.56
N LYS A 82 24.15 -8.72 -7.35
CA LYS A 82 25.29 -9.20 -6.56
C LYS A 82 25.42 -8.52 -5.20
N ARG A 83 24.30 -8.00 -4.66
CA ARG A 83 24.26 -7.48 -3.30
C ARG A 83 24.35 -8.69 -2.40
N SER A 84 25.42 -8.79 -1.61
CA SER A 84 25.40 -9.73 -0.51
C SER A 84 24.20 -9.36 0.35
N LEU A 85 23.32 -10.32 0.62
CA LEU A 85 22.33 -10.22 1.68
C LEU A 85 23.12 -10.19 2.98
N ALA A 86 23.75 -9.06 3.26
CA ALA A 86 24.53 -8.83 4.47
C ALA A 86 23.55 -8.61 5.60
N ILE A 87 22.81 -9.67 5.96
CA ILE A 87 22.11 -9.78 7.24
C ILE A 87 23.21 -9.96 8.28
N LYS A 88 23.94 -8.88 8.54
CA LYS A 88 25.23 -8.91 9.24
C LYS A 88 25.08 -9.22 10.73
N ALA A 89 23.86 -9.14 11.26
CA ALA A 89 23.43 -9.74 12.53
C ALA A 89 21.90 -9.66 12.60
N LEU A 90 21.22 -10.81 12.67
CA LEU A 90 19.84 -10.85 13.13
C LEU A 90 19.83 -10.46 14.61
N ASN A 91 19.66 -9.18 14.90
CA ASN A 91 19.40 -8.71 16.25
C ASN A 91 18.02 -9.22 16.67
N ASN A 92 17.87 -9.79 17.87
CA ASN A 92 16.58 -10.23 18.41
C ASN A 92 15.50 -9.13 18.31
N LYS A 93 15.90 -7.86 18.44
CA LYS A 93 15.02 -6.71 18.24
C LYS A 93 14.50 -6.59 16.80
N LEU A 94 15.36 -6.81 15.80
CA LEU A 94 14.98 -6.78 14.39
C LEU A 94 14.06 -7.96 14.05
N PHE A 95 14.35 -9.15 14.57
CA PHE A 95 13.47 -10.30 14.40
C PHE A 95 12.08 -10.04 15.00
N PHE A 96 12.01 -9.53 16.23
CA PHE A 96 10.74 -9.21 16.89
C PHE A 96 9.96 -8.12 16.15
N LEU A 97 10.65 -7.11 15.62
CA LEU A 97 10.03 -6.07 14.80
C LEU A 97 9.43 -6.65 13.51
N LEU A 98 10.19 -7.48 12.79
CA LEU A 98 9.71 -8.12 11.55
C LEU A 98 8.54 -9.07 11.82
N ALA A 99 8.60 -9.84 12.90
CA ALA A 99 7.51 -10.72 13.31
C ALA A 99 6.24 -9.93 13.64
N THR A 100 6.37 -8.82 14.37
CA THR A 100 5.24 -7.94 14.70
C THR A 100 4.60 -7.34 13.45
N VAL A 101 5.42 -6.85 12.51
CA VAL A 101 4.93 -6.31 11.24
C VAL A 101 4.19 -7.39 10.44
N GLY A 102 4.76 -8.60 10.32
CA GLY A 102 4.13 -9.70 9.60
C GLY A 102 2.81 -10.16 10.22
N ILE A 103 2.72 -10.22 11.55
CA ILE A 103 1.49 -10.57 12.27
C ILE A 103 0.42 -9.50 12.04
N LEU A 104 0.75 -8.21 12.24
CA LEU A 104 -0.19 -7.11 12.04
C LEU A 104 -0.68 -7.03 10.60
N GLU A 105 0.21 -7.21 9.62
CA GLU A 105 -0.15 -7.25 8.21
C GLU A 105 -1.09 -8.42 7.91
N THR A 106 -0.82 -9.61 8.44
CA THR A 106 -1.66 -10.79 8.25
C THR A 106 -3.05 -10.57 8.84
N ILE A 107 -3.14 -10.02 10.05
CA ILE A 107 -4.42 -9.66 10.68
C ILE A 107 -5.18 -8.65 9.81
N GLY A 108 -4.50 -7.65 9.25
CA GLY A 108 -5.11 -6.67 8.35
C GLY A 108 -5.71 -7.33 7.10
N ILE A 109 -4.95 -8.19 6.42
CA ILE A 109 -5.41 -8.90 5.22
C ILE A 109 -6.59 -9.83 5.54
N LEU A 110 -6.52 -10.58 6.64
CA LEU A 110 -7.62 -11.46 7.07
C LEU A 110 -8.89 -10.67 7.39
N SER A 111 -8.75 -9.51 8.06
CA SER A 111 -9.89 -8.65 8.39
C SER A 111 -10.58 -8.10 7.16
N VAL A 112 -9.81 -7.64 6.16
CA VAL A 112 -10.36 -7.16 4.88
C VAL A 112 -11.00 -8.30 4.09
N SER A 113 -10.33 -9.45 4.02
CA SER A 113 -10.85 -10.63 3.31
C SER A 113 -12.17 -11.11 3.93
N PHE A 114 -12.26 -11.11 5.27
CA PHE A 114 -13.50 -11.41 5.99
C PHE A 114 -14.59 -10.37 5.69
N GLY A 115 -14.24 -9.08 5.72
CA GLY A 115 -15.16 -8.00 5.35
C GLY A 115 -15.72 -8.17 3.94
N GLN A 116 -14.88 -8.49 2.95
CA GLN A 116 -15.30 -8.71 1.57
C GLN A 116 -16.13 -9.99 1.36
N SER A 117 -15.92 -11.01 2.21
CA SER A 117 -16.66 -12.28 2.09
C SER A 117 -18.10 -12.19 2.61
N PHE A 118 -18.35 -11.34 3.61
CA PHE A 118 -19.66 -11.25 4.30
C PHE A 118 -20.35 -9.90 4.15
N GLY A 119 -19.61 -8.85 3.82
CA GLY A 119 -20.12 -7.48 3.65
C GLY A 119 -20.18 -7.08 2.18
N ASP A 120 -20.95 -6.03 1.91
CA ASP A 120 -21.02 -5.45 0.57
C ASP A 120 -19.67 -4.81 0.20
N GLY A 121 -19.07 -5.24 -0.91
CA GLY A 121 -17.83 -4.68 -1.44
C GLY A 121 -17.89 -3.16 -1.65
N ILE A 122 -19.08 -2.61 -1.90
CA ILE A 122 -19.33 -1.17 -2.02
C ILE A 122 -19.01 -0.43 -0.72
N ILE A 123 -19.22 -1.06 0.43
CA ILE A 123 -18.94 -0.46 1.75
C ILE A 123 -17.52 -0.80 2.22
N VAL A 124 -17.09 -2.05 2.00
CA VAL A 124 -15.82 -2.55 2.51
C VAL A 124 -14.63 -1.91 1.80
N ASN A 125 -14.71 -1.66 0.49
CA ASN A 125 -13.59 -1.13 -0.29
C ASN A 125 -13.25 0.35 0.03
N PRO A 126 -14.23 1.28 0.14
CA PRO A 126 -13.96 2.65 0.61
C PRO A 126 -13.40 2.68 2.02
N ILE A 127 -13.97 1.90 2.95
CA ILE A 127 -13.47 1.83 4.34
C ILE A 127 -12.03 1.31 4.36
N SER A 128 -11.71 0.25 3.61
CA SER A 128 -10.35 -0.30 3.54
C SER A 128 -9.35 0.71 2.94
N SER A 129 -9.80 1.54 1.98
CA SER A 129 -8.97 2.60 1.39
C SER A 129 -8.61 3.72 2.37
N SER A 130 -9.32 3.82 3.51
CA SER A 130 -8.99 4.76 4.59
C SER A 130 -7.72 4.43 5.36
N LEU A 131 -7.09 3.28 5.10
CA LEU A 131 -5.81 2.88 5.69
C LEU A 131 -4.78 4.02 5.64
N THR A 132 -4.71 4.77 4.54
CA THR A 132 -3.80 5.92 4.40
C THR A 132 -4.02 6.97 5.50
N VAL A 133 -5.27 7.27 5.84
CA VAL A 133 -5.62 8.22 6.92
C VAL A 133 -5.16 7.67 8.27
N VAL A 134 -5.41 6.39 8.53
CA VAL A 134 -4.98 5.73 9.77
C VAL A 134 -3.46 5.71 9.88
N THR A 135 -2.74 5.41 8.79
CA THR A 135 -1.27 5.44 8.75
C THR A 135 -0.73 6.83 9.06
N VAL A 136 -1.33 7.88 8.49
CA VAL A 136 -0.93 9.26 8.79
C VAL A 136 -1.23 9.63 10.24
N ALA A 137 -2.38 9.22 10.77
CA ALA A 137 -2.72 9.43 12.19
C ALA A 137 -1.72 8.73 13.13
N LEU A 138 -1.37 7.48 12.83
CA LEU A 138 -0.34 6.75 13.59
C LEU A 138 1.02 7.43 13.48
N ALA A 139 1.42 7.90 12.29
CA ALA A 139 2.66 8.65 12.11
C ALA A 139 2.69 9.93 12.95
N MET A 140 1.58 10.68 13.03
CA MET A 140 1.47 11.85 13.92
C MET A 140 1.69 11.48 15.39
N ILE A 141 1.06 10.39 15.85
CA ILE A 141 1.10 9.96 17.25
C ILE A 141 2.50 9.43 17.61
N PHE A 142 3.08 8.56 16.77
CA PHE A 142 4.32 7.85 17.08
C PHE A 142 5.59 8.62 16.65
N SER A 143 5.62 9.24 15.46
CA SER A 143 6.77 10.02 14.99
C SER A 143 6.79 11.46 15.50
N LYS A 144 5.70 11.94 16.13
CA LYS A 144 5.56 13.32 16.64
C LYS A 144 5.83 14.39 15.57
N GLU A 145 5.63 14.06 14.29
CA GLU A 145 5.81 15.00 13.19
C GLU A 145 4.76 16.11 13.25
N ARG A 146 5.21 17.35 13.03
CA ARG A 146 4.30 18.51 12.97
C ARG A 146 3.70 18.60 11.58
N ILE A 147 2.41 18.33 11.48
CA ILE A 147 1.66 18.45 10.22
C ILE A 147 1.50 19.93 9.84
N SER A 148 1.89 20.25 8.60
CA SER A 148 1.63 21.57 8.01
C SER A 148 0.14 21.76 7.70
N ARG A 149 -0.34 23.01 7.65
CA ARG A 149 -1.76 23.31 7.35
C ARG A 149 -2.24 22.69 6.02
N VAL A 150 -1.35 22.61 5.03
CA VAL A 150 -1.65 22.03 3.71
C VAL A 150 -1.80 20.50 3.79
N GLN A 151 -0.93 19.83 4.55
CA GLN A 151 -1.05 18.38 4.79
C GLN A 151 -2.34 18.03 5.55
N GLY A 152 -2.72 18.83 6.56
CA GLY A 152 -3.98 18.67 7.28
C GLY A 152 -5.21 18.76 6.37
N LEU A 153 -5.22 19.74 5.45
CA LEU A 153 -6.24 19.87 4.42
C LEU A 153 -6.29 18.65 3.48
N GLY A 154 -5.13 18.13 3.07
CA GLY A 154 -5.05 16.92 2.24
C GLY A 154 -5.65 15.69 2.93
N ILE A 155 -5.39 15.51 4.23
CA ILE A 155 -5.98 14.43 5.03
C ILE A 155 -7.50 14.60 5.11
N ALA A 156 -7.99 15.79 5.44
CA ALA A 156 -9.43 16.06 5.56
C ALA A 156 -10.17 15.81 4.24
N MET A 157 -9.62 16.26 3.10
CA MET A 157 -10.19 15.97 1.78
C MET A 157 -10.20 14.48 1.45
N THR A 158 -9.16 13.74 1.84
CA THR A 158 -9.10 12.28 1.64
C THR A 158 -10.18 11.57 2.45
N VAL A 159 -10.33 11.93 3.73
CA VAL A 159 -11.39 11.40 4.61
C VAL A 159 -12.77 11.68 4.04
N MET A 160 -13.04 12.93 3.63
CA MET A 160 -14.33 13.30 3.04
C MET A 160 -14.62 12.51 1.77
N GLY A 161 -13.64 12.35 0.88
CA GLY A 161 -13.80 11.55 -0.34
C GLY A 161 -14.14 10.09 -0.05
N ILE A 162 -13.51 9.48 0.95
CA ILE A 162 -13.82 8.11 1.39
C ILE A 162 -15.24 8.02 1.92
N VAL A 163 -15.66 8.94 2.80
CA VAL A 163 -17.02 8.95 3.36
C VAL A 163 -18.06 9.12 2.26
N MET A 164 -17.83 10.03 1.30
CA MET A 164 -18.74 10.22 0.16
C MET A 164 -18.83 9.01 -0.76
N THR A 165 -17.77 8.22 -0.88
CA THR A 165 -17.79 6.99 -1.70
C THR A 165 -18.50 5.83 -0.99
N ALA A 166 -18.60 5.89 0.33
CA ALA A 166 -19.26 4.88 1.16
C ALA A 166 -20.78 5.15 1.35
N MET A 167 -21.29 6.28 0.84
CA MET A 167 -22.73 6.63 0.83
C MET A 167 -23.36 6.26 -0.50
#